data_AF-A0A0S8KLN3-F1
#
_entry.id   AF-A0A0S8KLN3-F1
#
_cell.length_a   1.000
_cell.length_b   1.000
_cell.length_c   1.000
_cell.angle_alpha   90.00
_cell.angle_beta   90.00
_cell.angle_gamma   90.00
#
_symmetry.space_group_name_H-M   'P 1'
#
loop_
_entity.id
_entity.type
_entity.pdbx_description
1 polymer ?
#
loop_
_entity_poly.entity_id
_entity_poly.type
_entity_poly.pdbx_seq_one_letter_code
_entity_poly.pdbx_strand_id
1 'polypeptide(L)'
;MVQWAWERKVAVVLMVVAIVFWLWFGIGSAYVEQLGLMNWIMHIVIPGGVFILSTALAWRLEAPGGTLLLVEGLVALAFVTRAYLSGNFDRSGWLLMCLTLGLPPLAAGLLFLLHWRAGARTDQSVE
;
A
#
# COMPACT_ATOMS: atom_id res chain seq x y z
N MET A 1 -26.46 9.66 11.34
CA MET A 1 -25.33 9.57 12.28
C MET A 1 -24.36 8.50 11.81
N VAL A 2 -23.13 8.92 11.49
CA VAL A 2 -21.85 8.17 11.58
C VAL A 2 -21.79 6.78 10.92
N GLN A 3 -21.73 6.76 9.58
CA GLN A 3 -21.34 5.55 8.82
C GLN A 3 -19.98 5.67 8.13
N TRP A 4 -19.21 6.73 8.36
CA TRP A 4 -17.97 6.99 7.60
C TRP A 4 -16.69 6.63 8.36
N ALA A 5 -16.74 6.50 9.70
CA ALA A 5 -15.52 6.23 10.48
C ALA A 5 -14.88 4.86 10.22
N TRP A 6 -15.56 3.92 9.55
CA TRP A 6 -15.05 2.58 9.32
C TRP A 6 -14.09 2.52 8.12
N GLU A 7 -14.31 3.30 7.05
CA GLU A 7 -13.45 3.24 5.85
C GLU A 7 -11.99 3.56 6.21
N ARG A 8 -11.81 4.65 6.96
CA ARG A 8 -10.48 5.06 7.44
C ARG A 8 -9.85 4.02 8.37
N LYS A 9 -10.62 3.44 9.29
CA LYS A 9 -10.10 2.40 10.20
C LYS A 9 -9.67 1.15 9.43
N VAL A 10 -10.48 0.70 8.49
CA VAL A 10 -10.17 -0.46 7.64
C VAL A 10 -8.95 -0.17 6.77
N ALA A 11 -8.85 1.00 6.16
CA ALA A 11 -7.69 1.42 5.38
C ALA A 11 -6.40 1.36 6.20
N VAL A 12 -6.43 1.90 7.42
CA VAL A 12 -5.28 1.87 8.34
C VAL A 12 -4.91 0.44 8.72
N VAL A 13 -5.88 -0.40 9.10
CA VAL A 13 -5.61 -1.79 9.47
C VAL A 13 -5.01 -2.57 8.30
N LEU A 14 -5.56 -2.41 7.09
CA LEU A 14 -5.02 -3.01 5.87
C LEU A 14 -3.56 -2.61 5.65
N MET A 15 -3.25 -1.32 5.75
CA MET A 15 -1.89 -0.84 5.56
C MET A 15 -0.94 -1.30 6.66
N VAL A 16 -1.37 -1.33 7.93
CA VAL A 16 -0.55 -1.85 9.03
C VAL A 16 -0.19 -3.31 8.80
N VAL A 17 -1.16 -4.13 8.42
CA VAL A 17 -0.92 -5.56 8.10
C VAL A 17 0.05 -5.69 6.92
N ALA A 18 -0.16 -4.91 5.85
CA ALA A 18 0.72 -4.92 4.68
C ALA A 18 2.15 -4.47 5.01
N ILE A 19 2.30 -3.39 5.78
CA ILE A 19 3.60 -2.86 6.23
C ILE A 19 4.33 -3.92 7.06
N VAL A 20 3.66 -4.51 8.06
CA VAL A 20 4.28 -5.53 8.92
C VAL A 20 4.72 -6.74 8.09
N PHE A 21 3.86 -7.21 7.17
CA PHE A 21 4.20 -8.31 6.27
C PHE A 21 5.43 -7.99 5.41
N TRP A 22 5.47 -6.83 4.76
CA TRP A 22 6.57 -6.46 3.85
C TRP A 22 7.87 -6.16 4.58
N LEU A 23 7.82 -5.58 5.78
CA LEU A 23 9.01 -5.42 6.62
C LEU A 23 9.57 -6.78 7.03
N TRP A 24 8.72 -7.68 7.53
CA TRP A 24 9.15 -9.02 7.92
C TRP A 24 9.71 -9.81 6.73
N PHE A 25 9.01 -9.79 5.59
CA PHE A 25 9.44 -10.47 4.36
C PHE A 25 10.76 -9.90 3.85
N GLY A 26 10.89 -8.57 3.77
CA GLY A 26 12.10 -7.90 3.29
C GLY A 26 13.32 -8.16 4.19
N ILE A 27 13.13 -8.22 5.51
CA ILE A 27 14.20 -8.60 6.45
C ILE A 27 14.60 -10.07 6.23
N GLY A 28 13.62 -10.97 6.13
CA GLY A 28 13.86 -12.40 5.92
C GLY A 28 14.58 -12.68 4.60
N SER A 29 14.15 -12.06 3.50
CA SER A 29 14.77 -12.24 2.18
C SER A 29 16.20 -11.68 2.17
N ALA A 30 16.42 -10.49 2.71
CA ALA A 30 17.75 -9.88 2.74
C ALA A 30 18.74 -10.69 3.61
N TYR A 31 18.27 -11.31 4.69
CA TYR A 31 19.07 -12.21 5.53
C TYR A 31 19.48 -13.49 4.79
N VAL A 32 18.53 -14.15 4.13
CA VAL A 32 18.76 -15.43 3.43
C VAL A 32 19.66 -15.24 2.20
N GLU A 33 19.47 -14.15 1.47
CA GLU A 33 20.21 -13.91 0.22
C GLU A 33 21.67 -13.51 0.46
N GLN A 34 22.08 -13.17 1.70
CA GLN A 34 23.43 -12.70 2.05
C GLN A 34 23.98 -11.59 1.14
N LEU A 35 23.09 -10.89 0.43
CA LEU A 35 23.47 -9.85 -0.52
C LEU A 35 23.81 -8.56 0.24
N GLY A 36 24.75 -7.80 -0.31
CA GLY A 36 25.32 -6.61 0.33
C GLY A 36 24.29 -5.53 0.71
N LEU A 37 24.76 -4.53 1.45
CA LEU A 37 23.95 -3.47 2.10
C LEU A 37 22.94 -2.77 1.16
N MET A 38 23.22 -2.68 -0.14
CA MET A 38 22.31 -2.14 -1.14
C MET A 38 21.06 -3.01 -1.35
N ASN A 39 21.18 -4.34 -1.31
CA ASN A 39 20.05 -5.26 -1.48
C ASN A 39 19.09 -5.20 -0.28
N TRP A 40 19.63 -4.98 0.93
CA TRP A 40 18.85 -4.74 2.15
C TRP A 40 17.96 -3.49 2.03
N ILE A 41 18.50 -2.40 1.49
CA ILE A 41 17.74 -1.16 1.28
C ILE A 41 16.62 -1.42 0.27
N MET A 42 16.92 -2.08 -0.85
CA MET A 42 15.92 -2.37 -1.89
C MET A 42 14.78 -3.27 -1.37
N HIS A 43 15.09 -4.26 -0.52
CA HIS A 43 14.08 -5.21 -0.01
C HIS A 43 13.24 -4.67 1.13
N ILE A 44 13.80 -3.83 2.01
CA ILE A 44 13.10 -3.36 3.23
C ILE A 44 12.48 -1.99 3.02
N VAL A 45 13.25 -1.05 2.45
CA VAL A 45 12.87 0.36 2.42
C VAL A 45 11.84 0.63 1.33
N ILE A 46 11.95 -0.04 0.19
CA ILE A 46 11.09 0.27 -0.96
C ILE A 46 9.64 -0.17 -0.75
N PRO A 47 9.32 -1.44 -0.41
CA PRO A 47 7.93 -1.80 -0.21
C PRO A 47 7.41 -1.35 1.16
N GLY A 48 8.09 -1.70 2.25
CA GLY A 48 7.62 -1.41 3.62
C GLY A 48 7.74 0.06 4.00
N GLY A 49 8.88 0.70 3.69
CA GLY A 49 9.13 2.10 4.05
C GLY A 49 8.23 3.08 3.31
N VAL A 50 8.03 2.89 2.00
CA VAL A 50 7.12 3.73 1.20
C VAL A 50 5.69 3.64 1.74
N PHE A 51 5.20 2.43 2.02
CA PHE A 51 3.86 2.25 2.60
C PHE A 51 3.70 2.95 3.96
N ILE A 52 4.73 2.96 4.81
CA ILE A 52 4.69 3.70 6.09
C ILE A 52 4.50 5.18 5.84
N LEU A 53 5.31 5.78 4.97
CA LEU A 53 5.26 7.22 4.71
C LEU A 53 3.92 7.64 4.12
N SER A 54 3.40 6.87 3.17
CA SER A 54 2.15 7.18 2.49
C SER A 54 0.93 6.94 3.36
N THR A 55 0.96 5.92 4.21
CA THR A 55 -0.08 5.71 5.24
C THR A 55 -0.07 6.82 6.28
N ALA A 56 1.11 7.25 6.73
CA ALA A 56 1.25 8.37 7.68
C ALA A 56 0.76 9.70 7.07
N LEU A 57 1.05 9.93 5.79
CA LEU A 57 0.52 11.07 5.05
C LEU A 57 -1.00 10.98 4.94
N ALA A 58 -1.55 9.83 4.54
CA ALA A 58 -2.99 9.61 4.41
C ALA A 58 -3.75 9.79 5.73
N TRP A 59 -3.09 9.47 6.86
CA TRP A 59 -3.66 9.71 8.19
C TRP A 59 -3.91 11.21 8.45
N ARG A 60 -3.02 12.08 7.99
CA ARG A 60 -3.14 13.54 8.18
C ARG A 60 -3.90 14.22 7.06
N LEU A 61 -3.67 13.79 5.82
CA LEU A 61 -4.17 14.37 4.59
C LEU A 61 -4.75 13.24 3.73
N GLU A 62 -6.03 12.94 3.98
CA GLU A 62 -6.70 11.76 3.41
C GLU A 62 -6.70 11.77 1.87
N ALA A 63 -6.96 12.91 1.24
CA ALA A 63 -6.93 13.01 -0.22
C ALA A 63 -5.53 12.84 -0.83
N PRO A 64 -4.52 13.65 -0.46
CA PRO A 64 -3.16 13.48 -0.97
C PRO A 64 -2.58 12.09 -0.68
N GLY A 65 -2.71 11.60 0.56
CA GLY A 65 -2.15 10.29 0.93
C GLY A 65 -2.93 9.13 0.32
N GLY A 66 -4.27 9.21 0.23
CA GLY A 66 -5.07 8.20 -0.46
C GLY A 66 -4.73 8.12 -1.95
N THR A 67 -4.49 9.27 -2.60
CA THR A 67 -4.04 9.31 -4.00
C THR A 67 -2.64 8.70 -4.15
N LEU A 68 -1.73 8.99 -3.23
CA LEU A 68 -0.38 8.44 -3.24
C LEU A 68 -0.39 6.91 -3.10
N LEU A 69 -1.18 6.37 -2.17
CA LEU A 69 -1.38 4.93 -2.00
C LEU A 69 -1.96 4.27 -3.27
N LEU A 70 -2.91 4.93 -3.96
CA LEU A 70 -3.39 4.43 -5.26
C LEU A 70 -2.28 4.35 -6.30
N VAL A 71 -1.48 5.42 -6.42
CA VAL A 71 -0.36 5.46 -7.37
C VAL A 71 0.66 4.37 -7.05
N GLU A 72 1.02 4.19 -5.78
CA GLU A 72 1.93 3.13 -5.33
C GLU A 72 1.42 1.75 -5.68
N GLY A 73 0.15 1.47 -5.44
CA GLY A 73 -0.47 0.20 -5.79
C GLY A 73 -0.48 -0.06 -7.30
N LEU A 74 -0.76 0.97 -8.12
CA LEU A 74 -0.68 0.86 -9.58
C LEU A 74 0.76 0.62 -10.07
N VAL A 75 1.73 1.35 -9.51
CA VAL A 75 3.16 1.18 -9.82
C VAL A 75 3.63 -0.22 -9.43
N ALA A 76 3.22 -0.72 -8.25
CA ALA A 76 3.51 -2.07 -7.80
C ALA A 76 2.93 -3.12 -8.76
N LEU A 77 1.66 -3.00 -9.17
CA LEU A 77 1.05 -3.91 -10.13
C LEU A 77 1.76 -3.89 -11.48
N ALA A 78 2.13 -2.70 -11.98
CA ALA A 78 2.86 -2.56 -13.23
C ALA A 78 4.24 -3.25 -13.15
N PHE A 79 4.96 -3.05 -12.03
CA PHE A 79 6.25 -3.68 -11.78
C PHE A 79 6.15 -5.21 -11.71
N VAL A 80 5.21 -5.73 -10.91
CA VAL A 80 4.96 -7.17 -10.75
C VAL A 80 4.53 -7.82 -12.06
N THR A 81 3.66 -7.17 -12.83
CA THR A 81 3.20 -7.68 -14.12
C THR A 81 4.33 -7.69 -15.14
N ARG A 82 5.18 -6.64 -15.18
CA ARG A 82 6.38 -6.64 -16.03
C ARG A 82 7.34 -7.77 -15.66
N ALA A 83 7.58 -7.99 -14.37
CA ALA A 83 8.46 -9.07 -13.90
C ALA A 83 7.93 -10.45 -14.31
N TYR A 84 6.62 -10.68 -14.22
CA TYR A 84 5.95 -11.89 -14.71
C TYR A 84 6.10 -12.06 -16.23
N LEU A 85 5.82 -11.01 -17.01
CA LEU A 85 5.97 -11.05 -18.48
C LEU A 85 7.42 -11.29 -18.93
N SER A 86 8.40 -10.93 -18.08
CA SER A 86 9.82 -11.19 -18.33
C SER A 86 10.29 -12.58 -17.88
N GLY A 87 9.38 -13.42 -17.35
CA GLY A 87 9.68 -14.80 -16.93
C GLY A 87 10.29 -14.93 -15.52
N ASN A 88 10.29 -13.88 -14.70
CA ASN A 88 10.86 -13.95 -13.34
C ASN A 88 9.93 -14.63 -12.33
N PHE A 89 8.64 -14.72 -12.63
CA PHE A 89 7.63 -15.32 -11.76
C PHE A 89 6.79 -16.33 -12.52
N ASP A 90 6.38 -17.39 -11.84
CA ASP A 90 5.27 -18.23 -12.26
C ASP A 90 3.93 -17.52 -11.98
N ARG A 91 2.82 -18.12 -12.43
CA ARG A 91 1.49 -17.54 -12.25
C ARG A 91 1.12 -17.38 -10.76
N SER A 92 1.55 -18.31 -9.91
CA SER A 92 1.33 -18.27 -8.45
C SER A 92 2.06 -17.11 -7.80
N GLY A 93 3.34 -16.91 -8.10
CA GLY A 93 4.14 -15.81 -7.60
C GLY A 93 3.60 -14.46 -8.06
N TRP A 94 3.21 -14.34 -9.32
CA TRP A 94 2.54 -13.14 -9.84
C TRP A 94 1.26 -12.81 -9.09
N LEU A 95 0.39 -13.80 -8.85
CA LEU A 95 -0.86 -13.60 -8.12
C LEU A 95 -0.60 -13.21 -6.67
N LEU A 96 0.32 -13.90 -5.98
CA LEU A 96 0.70 -13.58 -4.61
C LEU A 96 1.18 -12.14 -4.49
N MET A 97 2.12 -11.73 -5.36
CA MET A 97 2.66 -10.36 -5.37
C MET A 97 1.59 -9.31 -5.69
N CYS A 98 0.66 -9.59 -6.61
CA CYS A 98 -0.47 -8.69 -6.86
C CYS A 98 -1.34 -8.51 -5.60
N LEU A 99 -1.62 -9.59 -4.86
CA LEU A 99 -2.47 -9.58 -3.68
C LEU A 99 -1.80 -8.98 -2.45
N THR A 100 -0.49 -9.13 -2.29
CA THR A 100 0.24 -8.65 -1.09
C THR A 100 0.93 -7.32 -1.31
N LEU A 101 1.40 -7.01 -2.52
CA LEU A 101 2.09 -5.75 -2.83
C LEU A 101 1.14 -4.70 -3.42
N GLY A 102 0.35 -5.08 -4.44
CA GLY A 102 -0.45 -4.12 -5.21
C GLY A 102 -1.81 -3.82 -4.57
N LEU A 103 -2.54 -4.86 -4.15
CA LEU A 103 -3.91 -4.74 -3.69
C LEU A 103 -4.06 -3.92 -2.39
N PRO A 104 -3.22 -4.09 -1.34
CA PRO A 104 -3.41 -3.36 -0.09
C PRO A 104 -3.35 -1.83 -0.23
N PRO A 105 -2.33 -1.22 -0.87
CA PRO A 105 -2.29 0.22 -1.05
C PRO A 105 -3.40 0.72 -2.00
N LEU A 106 -3.82 -0.08 -3.00
CA LEU A 106 -4.98 0.29 -3.83
C LEU A 106 -6.28 0.38 -3.01
N ALA A 107 -6.56 -0.66 -2.22
CA ALA A 107 -7.76 -0.73 -1.40
C ALA A 107 -7.75 0.37 -0.33
N ALA A 108 -6.64 0.56 0.38
CA ALA A 108 -6.50 1.60 1.39
C ALA A 108 -6.62 3.01 0.78
N GLY A 109 -5.95 3.26 -0.35
CA GLY A 109 -6.01 4.53 -1.06
C GLY A 109 -7.43 4.88 -1.48
N LEU A 110 -8.17 3.92 -2.05
CA LEU A 110 -9.58 4.12 -2.40
C LEU A 110 -10.45 4.43 -1.17
N LEU A 111 -10.27 3.68 -0.08
CA LEU A 111 -11.02 3.91 1.17
C LEU A 111 -10.75 5.30 1.77
N PHE A 112 -9.51 5.77 1.77
CA PHE A 112 -9.17 7.13 2.21
C PHE A 112 -9.85 8.21 1.34
N LEU A 113 -9.88 8.02 0.02
CA LEU A 113 -10.54 8.96 -0.89
C LEU A 113 -12.06 8.96 -0.75
N LEU A 114 -12.67 7.80 -0.52
CA LEU A 114 -14.10 7.68 -0.26
C LEU A 114 -14.48 8.39 1.04
N HIS A 115 -13.70 8.16 2.11
CA HIS A 115 -13.88 8.84 3.39
C HIS A 115 -13.78 10.37 3.26
N TRP A 116 -12.74 10.85 2.59
CA TRP A 116 -12.54 12.28 2.35
C TRP A 116 -13.72 12.91 1.58
N ARG A 117 -14.18 12.23 0.51
CA ARG A 117 -15.33 12.68 -0.28
C ARG A 117 -16.63 12.71 0.52
N ALA A 118 -16.83 11.78 1.44
CA ALA A 118 -18.00 11.75 2.30
C ALA A 118 -17.99 12.91 3.31
N GLY A 119 -16.83 13.23 3.87
CA GLY A 119 -16.64 14.41 4.73
C GLY A 119 -17.00 15.71 4.01
N ALA A 120 -16.43 15.94 2.83
CA ALA A 120 -16.66 17.16 2.05
C ALA A 120 -18.14 17.40 1.67
N ARG A 121 -18.92 16.33 1.43
CA ARG A 121 -20.36 16.44 1.13
C ARG A 121 -21.20 16.82 2.35
N THR A 122 -20.75 16.45 3.54
CA THR A 122 -21.47 16.75 4.78
C THR A 122 -21.36 18.24 5.10
N ASP A 123 -20.17 18.83 4.94
CA ASP A 123 -19.94 20.26 5.18
C ASP A 123 -20.79 21.15 4.25
N GLN A 124 -20.95 20.77 2.98
CA GLN A 124 -21.79 21.49 2.01
C GLN A 124 -23.30 21.43 2.27
N SER A 125 -23.77 20.48 3.11
CA SER A 125 -25.20 20.35 3.45
C SER A 125 -25.63 21.18 4.65
N VAL A 126 -24.66 21.81 5.32
CA VAL A 126 -24.86 22.63 6.54
C VAL A 126 -24.81 24.13 6.21
N GLU A 127 -24.29 24.51 5.03
CA GLU A 127 -24.32 25.87 4.48
C GLU A 127 -25.62 26.16 3.71
#